data_AF-A0A240CBH6-F1
#
_entry.id   AF-A0A240CBH6-F1
#
_cell.length_a   1.000
_cell.length_b   1.000
_cell.length_c   1.000
_cell.angle_alpha   90.00
_cell.angle_beta   90.00
_cell.angle_gamma   90.00
#
_symmetry.space_group_name_H-M   'P 1'
#
loop_
_entity.id
_entity.type
_entity.pdbx_description
1 polymer ?
#
loop_
_entity_poly.entity_id
_entity_poly.type
_entity_poly.pdbx_seq_one_letter_code
_entity_poly.pdbx_strand_id
1 'polypeptide(L)'
;MAKVEFDFEQIQDVPTFYRDFARKFALGEEFGANLDALWDVVTGDIGLPVEIEFTHLNARSKRRFGAIILLFEEAEEELEGSLRFNIHESSGEPAHHRG
;
A
#
# COMPACT_ATOMS: atom_id res chain seq x y z
N MET A 1 16.86 -1.14 5.53
CA MET A 1 15.60 -1.27 4.78
C MET A 1 14.96 0.10 4.76
N ALA A 2 14.62 0.62 3.59
CA ALA A 2 13.84 1.86 3.51
C ALA A 2 12.41 1.57 3.97
N LYS A 3 11.71 2.58 4.50
CA LYS A 3 10.33 2.43 4.98
C LYS A 3 9.44 3.46 4.30
N VAL A 4 8.33 3.01 3.74
CA VAL A 4 7.37 3.82 3.00
C VAL A 4 5.98 3.54 3.54
N GLU A 5 5.37 4.56 4.15
CA GLU A 5 4.03 4.47 4.72
C GLU A 5 2.98 5.02 3.74
N PHE A 6 1.81 4.40 3.65
CA PHE A 6 0.62 4.86 2.94
C PHE A 6 -0.54 5.04 3.92
N ASP A 7 -0.90 6.29 4.17
CA ASP A 7 -1.97 6.66 5.11
C ASP A 7 -3.34 6.68 4.43
N PHE A 8 -4.22 5.75 4.81
CA PHE A 8 -5.57 5.61 4.25
C PHE A 8 -6.60 6.59 4.84
N GLU A 9 -6.22 7.49 5.76
CA GLU A 9 -7.00 8.71 6.01
C GLU A 9 -6.85 9.72 4.87
N GLN A 10 -5.68 9.77 4.23
CA GLN A 10 -5.39 10.66 3.09
C GLN A 10 -5.72 9.99 1.75
N ILE A 11 -5.58 8.66 1.67
CA ILE A 11 -5.81 7.89 0.44
C ILE A 11 -7.28 7.45 0.37
N GLN A 12 -8.09 8.30 -0.27
CA GLN A 12 -9.53 8.08 -0.37
C GLN A 12 -9.92 7.14 -1.51
N ASP A 13 -9.12 7.02 -2.56
CA ASP A 13 -9.41 6.20 -3.75
C ASP A 13 -8.15 5.63 -4.43
N VAL A 14 -8.37 4.70 -5.36
CA VAL A 14 -7.31 4.00 -6.10
C VAL A 14 -6.44 4.97 -6.93
N PRO A 15 -6.98 5.95 -7.67
CA PRO A 15 -6.15 6.94 -8.36
C PRO A 15 -5.26 7.75 -7.41
N THR A 16 -5.75 8.07 -6.21
CA THR A 16 -4.94 8.75 -5.18
C THR A 16 -3.82 7.88 -4.67
N PHE A 17 -4.06 6.58 -4.49
CA PHE A 17 -3.01 5.62 -4.14
C PHE A 17 -1.88 5.62 -5.19
N TYR A 18 -2.21 5.44 -6.48
CA TYR A 18 -1.18 5.38 -7.53
C TYR A 18 -0.36 6.68 -7.64
N ARG A 19 -1.01 7.84 -7.50
CA ARG A 19 -0.32 9.13 -7.49
C ARG A 19 0.64 9.24 -6.30
N ASP A 20 0.20 8.83 -5.12
CA ASP A 20 1.04 8.87 -3.92
C ASP A 20 2.21 7.87 -4.02
N PHE A 21 1.96 6.68 -4.54
CA PHE A 21 2.98 5.66 -4.81
C PHE A 21 4.04 6.17 -5.78
N ALA A 22 3.62 6.68 -6.95
CA ALA A 22 4.53 7.25 -7.94
C ALA A 22 5.39 8.39 -7.35
N ARG A 23 4.78 9.27 -6.55
CA ARG A 23 5.51 10.34 -5.87
C ARG A 23 6.55 9.81 -4.88
N LYS A 24 6.20 8.83 -4.05
CA LYS A 24 7.07 8.28 -3.00
C LYS A 24 8.25 7.49 -3.56
N PHE A 25 8.07 6.83 -4.71
CA PHE A 25 9.11 6.09 -5.40
C PHE A 25 9.74 6.85 -6.59
N ALA A 26 9.41 8.15 -6.75
CA ALA A 26 9.91 9.01 -7.82
C ALA A 26 9.72 8.44 -9.24
N LEU A 27 8.56 7.82 -9.50
CA LEU A 27 8.20 7.24 -10.79
C LEU A 27 7.75 8.32 -11.79
N GLY A 28 8.11 8.14 -13.06
CA GLY A 28 7.73 9.02 -14.16
C GLY A 28 6.29 8.84 -14.65
N GLU A 29 5.94 9.57 -15.72
CA GLU A 29 4.61 9.53 -16.35
C GLU A 29 4.31 8.17 -16.99
N GLU A 30 5.33 7.38 -17.28
CA GLU A 30 5.28 6.03 -17.85
C GLU A 30 4.77 4.95 -16.89
N PHE A 31 4.56 5.25 -15.60
CA PHE A 31 4.14 4.27 -14.59
C PHE A 31 2.81 3.56 -14.90
N GLY A 32 1.96 4.11 -15.79
CA GLY A 32 0.72 3.44 -16.23
C GLY A 32 -0.43 3.40 -15.21
N ALA A 33 -0.14 3.45 -13.89
CA ALA A 33 -1.12 3.57 -12.80
C ALA A 33 -2.26 2.53 -12.82
N ASN A 34 -1.89 1.25 -12.96
CA ASN A 34 -2.77 0.09 -12.89
C ASN A 34 -2.09 -1.07 -12.14
N LEU A 35 -2.78 -2.21 -11.95
CA LEU A 35 -2.25 -3.33 -11.17
C LEU A 35 -1.03 -3.99 -11.84
N ASP A 36 -1.07 -4.20 -13.15
CA ASP A 36 0.04 -4.84 -13.88
C ASP A 36 1.31 -3.99 -13.78
N ALA A 37 1.18 -2.68 -13.99
CA ALA A 37 2.31 -1.76 -13.88
C ALA A 37 2.81 -1.59 -12.43
N LEU A 38 1.91 -1.69 -11.45
CA LEU A 38 2.31 -1.70 -10.04
C LEU A 38 3.12 -2.96 -9.72
N TRP A 39 2.71 -4.12 -10.22
CA TRP A 39 3.46 -5.37 -10.04
C TRP A 39 4.87 -5.28 -10.64
N ASP A 40 4.98 -4.84 -11.89
CA ASP A 40 6.27 -4.69 -12.58
C ASP A 40 7.22 -3.80 -11.78
N VAL A 41 6.74 -2.65 -11.30
CA VAL A 41 7.55 -1.71 -10.53
C VAL A 41 7.94 -2.26 -9.16
N VAL A 42 7.00 -2.87 -8.45
CA VAL A 42 7.23 -3.40 -7.09
C VAL A 42 8.24 -4.55 -7.10
N THR A 43 8.21 -5.39 -8.13
CA THR A 43 9.08 -6.58 -8.23
C THR A 43 10.39 -6.33 -8.98
N GLY A 44 10.49 -5.28 -9.80
CA GLY A 44 11.65 -5.04 -10.66
C GLY A 44 12.35 -3.69 -10.49
N ASP A 45 11.61 -2.62 -10.19
CA ASP A 45 12.12 -1.25 -10.39
C ASP A 45 12.36 -0.46 -9.10
N ILE A 46 11.59 -0.72 -8.03
CA ILE A 46 11.78 -0.01 -6.76
C ILE A 46 13.07 -0.44 -6.05
N GLY A 47 13.63 0.48 -5.26
CA GLY A 47 14.80 0.18 -4.44
C GLY A 47 14.50 -0.81 -3.31
N LEU A 48 15.07 -2.02 -3.40
CA LEU A 48 15.03 -3.04 -2.35
C LEU A 48 16.32 -3.00 -1.48
N PRO A 49 16.25 -3.44 -0.20
CA PRO A 49 15.06 -3.91 0.50
C PRO A 49 14.20 -2.76 1.04
N VAL A 50 12.88 -2.98 1.08
CA VAL A 50 11.89 -1.97 1.49
C VAL A 50 10.79 -2.54 2.38
N GLU A 51 10.31 -1.72 3.32
CA GLU A 51 9.09 -1.94 4.09
C GLU A 51 7.99 -1.04 3.54
N ILE A 52 6.85 -1.63 3.17
CA ILE A 52 5.65 -0.90 2.80
C ILE A 52 4.60 -1.09 3.89
N GLU A 53 4.12 0.02 4.44
CA GLU A 53 3.10 0.02 5.49
C GLU A 53 1.82 0.68 5.03
N PHE A 54 0.70 -0.01 5.18
CA PHE A 54 -0.63 0.57 5.00
C PHE A 54 -1.21 0.91 6.37
N THR A 55 -1.30 2.21 6.68
CA THR A 55 -1.81 2.71 7.96
C THR A 55 -3.24 3.22 7.82
N HIS A 56 -3.97 3.19 8.93
CA HIS A 56 -5.37 3.62 9.03
C HIS A 56 -6.35 2.93 8.07
N LEU A 57 -6.07 1.67 7.73
CA LEU A 57 -6.99 0.86 6.93
C LEU A 57 -8.25 0.51 7.74
N ASN A 58 -9.39 1.06 7.33
CA ASN A 58 -10.71 0.65 7.82
C ASN A 58 -11.37 -0.39 6.91
N ALA A 59 -12.47 -1.00 7.35
CA ALA A 59 -13.18 -2.04 6.61
C ALA A 59 -13.63 -1.61 5.20
N ARG A 60 -13.94 -0.32 4.99
CA ARG A 60 -14.34 0.22 3.68
C ARG A 60 -13.14 0.30 2.75
N SER A 61 -12.02 0.86 3.23
CA SER A 61 -10.78 0.96 2.46
C SER A 61 -10.25 -0.43 2.12
N LYS A 62 -10.19 -1.37 3.08
CA LYS A 62 -9.77 -2.76 2.81
C LYS A 62 -10.53 -3.40 1.64
N ARG A 63 -11.86 -3.26 1.58
CA ARG A 63 -12.66 -3.78 0.45
C ARG A 63 -12.33 -3.08 -0.86
N ARG A 64 -12.11 -1.76 -0.85
CA ARG A 64 -11.81 -0.96 -2.05
C ARG A 64 -10.42 -1.27 -2.62
N PHE A 65 -9.44 -1.47 -1.75
CA PHE A 65 -8.04 -1.66 -2.10
C PHE A 65 -7.60 -3.13 -2.07
N GLY A 66 -8.54 -4.07 -1.96
CA GLY A 66 -8.23 -5.50 -1.77
C GLY A 66 -7.29 -6.08 -2.82
N ALA A 67 -7.42 -5.68 -4.09
CA ALA A 67 -6.50 -6.14 -5.15
C ALA A 67 -5.07 -5.58 -5.00
N ILE A 68 -4.94 -4.33 -4.51
CA ILE A 68 -3.63 -3.72 -4.24
C ILE A 68 -2.99 -4.35 -3.01
N ILE A 69 -3.80 -4.64 -1.98
CA ILE A 69 -3.35 -5.36 -0.78
C ILE A 69 -2.80 -6.73 -1.17
N LEU A 70 -3.57 -7.52 -1.91
CA LEU A 70 -3.16 -8.84 -2.37
C LEU A 70 -1.88 -8.78 -3.20
N LEU A 71 -1.75 -7.78 -4.08
CA LEU A 71 -0.54 -7.58 -4.87
C LEU A 71 0.72 -7.41 -4.01
N PHE A 72 0.65 -6.64 -2.92
CA PHE A 72 1.80 -6.48 -2.01
C PHE A 72 2.08 -7.72 -1.16
N GLU A 73 1.05 -8.48 -0.79
CA GLU A 73 1.20 -9.80 -0.14
C GLU A 73 1.94 -10.78 -1.08
N GLU A 74 1.50 -10.88 -2.34
CA GLU A 74 2.14 -11.73 -3.36
C GLU A 74 3.57 -11.26 -3.68
N ALA A 75 3.83 -9.96 -3.70
CA ALA A 75 5.17 -9.42 -3.95
C ALA A 75 6.14 -9.67 -2.79
N GLU A 76 5.66 -9.66 -1.53
CA GLU A 76 6.48 -10.05 -0.37
C GLU A 76 6.94 -11.51 -0.48
N GLU A 77 6.04 -12.40 -0.93
CA GLU A 77 6.36 -13.81 -1.19
C GLU A 77 7.36 -13.97 -2.35
N GLU A 78 7.11 -13.35 -3.52
CA GLU A 78 7.96 -13.44 -4.70
C GLU A 78 9.38 -12.91 -4.45
N LEU A 79 9.51 -11.86 -3.63
CA LEU A 79 10.80 -11.21 -3.34
C LEU A 79 11.53 -11.80 -2.13
N GLU A 80 11.06 -12.94 -1.61
CA GLU A 80 11.65 -13.69 -0.50
C GLU A 80 11.93 -12.79 0.74
N GLY A 81 11.04 -11.84 1.01
CA GLY A 81 11.15 -10.90 2.14
C GLY A 81 12.10 -9.72 1.94
N SER A 82 12.62 -9.50 0.72
CA SER A 82 13.33 -8.26 0.34
C SER A 82 12.39 -7.06 0.30
N LEU A 83 11.12 -7.28 -0.05
CA LEU A 83 10.01 -6.40 0.28
C LEU A 83 9.32 -6.98 1.52
N ARG A 84 8.96 -6.12 2.47
CA ARG A 84 8.06 -6.47 3.57
C ARG A 84 6.79 -5.65 3.54
N PHE A 85 5.65 -6.29 3.73
CA PHE A 85 4.35 -5.64 3.68
C PHE A 85 3.64 -5.77 5.03
N ASN A 86 3.20 -4.63 5.60
CA ASN A 86 2.48 -4.61 6.86
C ASN A 86 1.22 -3.74 6.78
N ILE A 87 0.18 -4.18 7.49
CA ILE A 87 -1.08 -3.45 7.61
C ILE A 87 -1.31 -3.06 9.07
N HIS A 88 -1.56 -1.78 9.29
CA HIS A 88 -1.98 -1.22 10.56
C HIS A 88 -3.41 -0.72 10.45
N GLU A 89 -4.32 -1.41 11.13
CA GLU A 89 -5.73 -1.06 11.14
C GLU A 89 -5.98 0.12 12.07
N SER A 90 -6.85 1.04 11.66
CA SER A 90 -7.49 1.92 12.64
C SER A 90 -8.48 1.08 13.42
N SER A 91 -8.24 0.88 14.71
CA SER A 91 -9.25 0.35 15.65
C SER A 91 -10.50 1.22 15.54
N GLY A 92 -11.50 0.72 14.83
CA GLY A 92 -12.85 1.28 14.87
C GLY A 92 -13.48 0.92 16.21
N GLU A 93 -13.00 1.45 17.33
CA GLU A 93 -13.73 1.40 18.57
C GLU A 93 -14.82 2.50 18.53
N PRO A 94 -16.12 2.16 18.45
CA PRO A 94 -17.09 3.06 19.03
C PRO A 94 -16.82 3.06 20.52
N ALA A 95 -16.35 4.20 21.05
CA ALA A 95 -16.33 4.45 22.48
C ALA A 95 -17.77 4.34 23.02
N HIS A 96 -18.21 3.13 23.36
CA HIS A 96 -19.42 2.90 24.13
C HIS A 96 -19.12 3.31 25.57
N HIS A 97 -19.19 4.61 25.81
CA HIS A 97 -19.34 5.17 27.15
C HIS A 97 -20.70 4.70 27.67
N ARG A 98 -20.73 3.66 28.50
CA ARG A 98 -21.91 3.27 29.26
C ARG A 98 -21.70 3.76 30.69
N GLY A 99 -22.47 4.79 31.05
CA GLY A 99 -22.56 5.31 32.41
C GLY A 99 -23.35 4.42 33.35
#